data_AF-E4YL91-F1
#
_entry.id   AF-E4YL91-F1
#
_cell.length_a   1.000
_cell.length_b   1.000
_cell.length_c   1.000
_cell.angle_alpha   90.00
_cell.angle_beta   90.00
_cell.angle_gamma   90.00
#
_symmetry.space_group_name_H-M   'P 1'
#
loop_
_entity.id
_entity.type
_entity.pdbx_description
1 polymer ?
#
loop_
_entity_poly.entity_id
_entity_poly.type
_entity_poly.pdbx_seq_one_letter_code
_entity_poly.pdbx_strand_id
1 'polypeptide(L)'
;MDSEDSMGMGDGYYDETHRNLRVHWHDTIKRLVGRNTISEIIQHSTAQVNRYLAREDNEEGIDPREIFMNGTMNVVTGFSLGILYEFDDPDFKNVAKYVSVFFENMRNMYVNKIIVDILPLWVTQNWLYQLIVKKPLAQTVDTVSPFTEYILTKVKEHRATLDFANPKDFLDVLLIAAEKDSKLGAFTITSSIVALYLGASDTLS
;
A
#
# COMPACT_ATOMS: atom_id res chain seq x y z
N MET A 1 1.44 -30.85 17.37
CA MET A 1 2.51 -30.41 16.44
C MET A 1 1.79 -29.91 15.22
N ASP A 2 2.23 -28.77 14.70
CA ASP A 2 1.72 -28.02 13.54
C ASP A 2 0.58 -27.05 13.88
N SER A 3 0.74 -25.72 13.79
CA SER A 3 1.85 -24.87 13.38
C SER A 3 1.76 -23.60 14.21
N GLU A 4 2.85 -23.15 14.82
CA GLU A 4 2.95 -21.78 15.30
C GLU A 4 2.67 -20.87 14.11
N ASP A 5 1.52 -20.21 14.11
CA ASP A 5 1.21 -19.08 13.24
C ASP A 5 2.26 -18.01 13.55
N SER A 6 3.37 -18.08 12.82
CA SER A 6 4.48 -17.16 12.97
C SER A 6 3.98 -15.78 12.55
N MET A 7 3.74 -14.93 13.54
CA MET A 7 3.39 -13.53 13.37
C MET A 7 4.53 -12.84 12.60
N GLY A 8 4.35 -12.66 11.30
CA GLY A 8 5.19 -11.74 10.53
C GLY A 8 4.89 -10.33 11.01
N MET A 9 5.90 -9.53 11.31
CA MET A 9 5.72 -8.17 11.87
C MET A 9 4.90 -7.19 11.00
N GLY A 10 4.51 -7.59 9.78
CA GLY A 10 3.60 -6.85 8.90
C GLY A 10 2.49 -7.70 8.25
N ASP A 11 2.37 -8.97 8.62
CA ASP A 11 1.35 -9.89 8.09
C ASP A 11 0.53 -10.35 9.28
N GLY A 12 -0.77 -10.05 9.30
CA GLY A 12 -1.66 -10.41 10.41
C GLY A 12 -1.74 -11.92 10.64
N TYR A 13 -2.70 -12.39 11.44
CA TYR A 13 -2.93 -13.83 11.56
C TYR A 13 -3.13 -14.46 10.17
N TYR A 14 -2.44 -15.57 9.90
CA TYR A 14 -2.62 -16.34 8.66
C TYR A 14 -3.98 -17.07 8.68
N ASP A 15 -5.05 -16.31 8.58
CA ASP A 15 -6.41 -16.78 8.73
C ASP A 15 -7.04 -17.12 7.38
N GLU A 16 -8.34 -17.46 7.42
CA GLU A 16 -9.12 -17.73 6.21
C GLU A 16 -9.23 -16.48 5.31
N THR A 17 -9.32 -15.29 5.91
CA THR A 17 -9.41 -14.00 5.20
C THR A 17 -8.16 -13.76 4.36
N HIS A 18 -6.99 -13.95 4.94
CA HIS A 18 -5.71 -13.80 4.25
C HIS A 18 -5.54 -14.80 3.11
N ARG A 19 -5.95 -16.06 3.32
CA ARG A 19 -6.00 -17.06 2.24
C ARG A 19 -6.94 -16.64 1.11
N ASN A 20 -8.11 -16.11 1.46
CA ASN A 20 -9.09 -15.64 0.48
C ASN A 20 -8.55 -14.45 -0.35
N LEU A 21 -7.92 -13.47 0.31
CA LEU A 21 -7.25 -12.35 -0.36
C LEU A 21 -6.18 -12.81 -1.35
N ARG A 22 -5.38 -13.82 -1.00
CA ARG A 22 -4.39 -14.42 -1.92
C ARG A 22 -5.03 -15.08 -3.14
N VAL A 23 -6.18 -15.73 -2.98
CA VAL A 23 -6.93 -16.29 -4.11
C VAL A 23 -7.35 -15.19 -5.07
N HIS A 24 -7.91 -14.09 -4.56
CA HIS A 24 -8.33 -12.93 -5.37
C HIS A 24 -7.15 -12.24 -6.05
N TRP A 25 -6.01 -12.12 -5.37
CA TRP A 25 -4.76 -11.62 -5.96
C TRP A 25 -4.32 -12.48 -7.16
N HIS A 26 -4.27 -13.80 -7.00
CA HIS A 26 -3.89 -14.71 -8.08
C HIS A 26 -4.88 -14.71 -9.24
N ASP A 27 -6.19 -14.62 -8.98
CA ASP A 27 -7.21 -14.50 -10.03
C ASP A 27 -7.01 -13.21 -10.85
N THR A 28 -6.72 -12.10 -10.16
CA THR A 28 -6.45 -10.81 -10.80
C THR A 28 -5.26 -10.89 -11.74
N ILE A 29 -4.12 -11.43 -11.28
CA ILE A 29 -2.93 -11.59 -12.13
C ILE A 29 -3.26 -12.42 -13.37
N LYS A 30 -3.96 -13.54 -13.23
CA LYS A 30 -4.33 -14.39 -14.37
C LYS A 30 -5.15 -13.63 -15.41
N ARG A 31 -6.12 -12.82 -14.97
CA ARG A 31 -6.96 -11.99 -15.86
C ARG A 31 -6.14 -10.94 -16.59
N LEU A 32 -5.32 -10.19 -15.87
CA LEU A 32 -4.53 -9.11 -16.44
C LEU A 32 -3.45 -9.64 -17.40
N VAL A 33 -2.84 -10.79 -17.10
CA VAL A 33 -1.94 -11.48 -18.02
C VAL A 33 -2.69 -11.96 -19.27
N GLY A 34 -3.87 -12.57 -19.11
CA GLY A 34 -4.68 -13.03 -20.24
C GLY A 34 -5.13 -11.91 -21.19
N ARG A 35 -5.16 -10.66 -20.72
CA ARG A 35 -5.50 -9.46 -21.50
C ARG A 35 -4.30 -8.66 -21.98
N ASN A 36 -3.07 -9.11 -21.68
CA ASN A 36 -1.83 -8.36 -21.92
C ASN A 36 -1.71 -7.03 -21.13
N THR A 37 -2.63 -6.75 -20.22
CA THR A 37 -2.68 -5.49 -19.45
C THR A 37 -1.47 -5.33 -18.54
N ILE A 38 -0.97 -6.40 -17.91
CA ILE A 38 0.28 -6.33 -17.13
C ILE A 38 1.46 -5.86 -17.97
N SER A 39 1.60 -6.38 -19.20
CA SER A 39 2.68 -5.99 -20.10
C SER A 39 2.58 -4.51 -20.47
N GLU A 40 1.38 -4.03 -20.74
CA GLU A 40 1.12 -2.61 -21.05
C GLU A 40 1.45 -1.70 -19.88
N ILE A 41 1.05 -2.08 -18.66
CA ILE A 41 1.40 -1.37 -17.41
C ILE A 41 2.92 -1.29 -17.25
N ILE A 42 3.63 -2.41 -17.40
CA ILE A 42 5.09 -2.46 -17.25
C ILE A 42 5.78 -1.63 -18.32
N GLN A 43 5.34 -1.72 -19.57
CA GLN A 43 5.91 -0.97 -20.69
C GLN A 43 5.72 0.53 -20.49
N HIS A 44 4.53 0.96 -20.07
CA HIS A 44 4.25 2.36 -19.76
C HIS A 44 5.17 2.90 -18.66
N SER A 45 5.29 2.17 -17.55
CA SER A 45 6.16 2.56 -16.44
C SER A 45 7.64 2.60 -16.85
N THR A 46 8.10 1.59 -17.59
CA THR A 46 9.50 1.50 -18.07
C THR A 46 9.84 2.63 -19.04
N ALA A 47 8.90 2.99 -19.93
CA ALA A 47 9.09 4.11 -20.85
C ALA A 47 9.33 5.43 -20.09
N GLN A 48 8.62 5.65 -18.98
CA GLN A 48 8.84 6.81 -18.13
C GLN A 48 10.17 6.73 -17.38
N VAL A 49 10.49 5.59 -16.74
CA VAL A 49 11.80 5.41 -16.08
C VAL A 49 12.95 5.77 -17.02
N ASN A 50 12.94 5.23 -18.25
CA ASN A 50 13.96 5.53 -19.25
C ASN A 50 14.01 7.02 -19.62
N ARG A 51 12.84 7.66 -19.75
CA ARG A 51 12.73 9.09 -20.06
C ARG A 51 13.33 9.96 -18.95
N TYR A 52 13.12 9.64 -17.68
CA TYR A 52 13.67 10.40 -16.57
C TYR A 52 15.17 10.14 -16.39
N LEU A 53 15.62 8.89 -16.50
CA LEU A 53 17.05 8.56 -16.48
C LEU A 53 17.82 9.31 -17.58
N ALA A 54 17.27 9.38 -18.80
CA ALA A 54 17.90 10.10 -19.91
C ALA A 54 17.89 11.63 -19.74
N ARG A 55 17.01 12.18 -18.89
CA ARG A 55 16.95 13.62 -18.61
C ARG A 55 17.91 14.06 -17.52
N GLU A 56 18.12 13.21 -16.53
CA GLU A 56 18.95 13.51 -15.37
C GLU A 56 20.43 13.18 -15.57
N ASP A 57 20.78 12.56 -16.69
CA ASP A 57 22.15 12.26 -17.10
C ASP A 57 23.01 13.53 -17.13
N ASN A 58 23.85 13.68 -16.10
CA ASN A 58 24.75 14.80 -15.90
C ASN A 58 26.14 14.25 -15.51
N GLU A 59 27.18 15.07 -15.68
CA GLU A 59 28.57 14.66 -15.43
C GLU A 59 28.86 14.27 -13.97
N GLU A 60 28.00 14.66 -13.02
CA GLU A 60 28.12 14.38 -11.58
C GLU A 60 27.41 13.08 -11.15
N GLY A 61 26.66 12.45 -12.06
CA GLY A 61 25.89 11.23 -11.82
C GLY A 61 24.42 11.48 -11.46
N ILE A 62 23.67 10.37 -11.28
CA ILE A 62 22.23 10.39 -10.99
C ILE A 62 21.99 9.63 -9.68
N ASP A 63 21.08 10.11 -8.83
CA ASP A 63 20.44 9.30 -7.78
C ASP A 63 19.12 8.73 -8.32
N PRO A 64 19.08 7.47 -8.80
CA PRO A 64 17.93 6.94 -9.51
C PRO A 64 16.83 6.42 -8.57
N ARG A 65 17.00 6.55 -7.25
CA ARG A 65 16.10 5.95 -6.25
C ARG A 65 14.65 6.40 -6.46
N GLU A 66 14.42 7.70 -6.60
CA GLU A 66 13.07 8.24 -6.79
C GLU A 66 12.47 7.78 -8.13
N ILE A 67 13.29 7.71 -9.19
CA ILE A 67 12.84 7.26 -10.51
C ILE A 67 12.38 5.80 -10.46
N PHE A 68 13.14 4.92 -9.80
CA PHE A 68 12.76 3.51 -9.65
C PHE A 68 11.55 3.32 -8.74
N MET A 69 11.48 4.04 -7.62
CA MET A 69 10.31 4.04 -6.73
C MET A 69 9.04 4.47 -7.47
N ASN A 70 9.12 5.53 -8.27
CA ASN A 70 8.01 5.97 -9.11
C ASN A 70 7.63 4.90 -10.15
N GLY A 71 8.62 4.22 -10.73
CA GLY A 71 8.37 3.11 -11.66
C GLY A 71 7.60 1.96 -11.02
N THR A 72 8.03 1.48 -9.85
CA THR A 72 7.39 0.35 -9.15
C THR A 72 6.02 0.74 -8.62
N MET A 73 5.87 1.95 -8.06
CA MET A 73 4.59 2.47 -7.61
C MET A 73 3.58 2.60 -8.75
N ASN A 74 4.00 3.03 -9.95
CA ASN A 74 3.08 3.17 -11.08
C ASN A 74 2.62 1.78 -11.60
N VAL A 75 3.50 0.76 -11.55
CA VAL A 75 3.11 -0.62 -11.85
C VAL A 75 2.06 -1.12 -10.86
N VAL A 76 2.24 -0.88 -9.56
CA VAL A 76 1.23 -1.23 -8.54
C VAL A 76 -0.04 -0.43 -8.73
N THR A 77 0.04 0.84 -9.10
CA THR A 77 -1.14 1.67 -9.38
C THR A 77 -1.95 1.09 -10.54
N GLY A 78 -1.28 0.75 -11.64
CA GLY A 78 -1.93 0.12 -12.80
C GLY A 78 -2.54 -1.23 -12.46
N PHE A 79 -1.84 -2.06 -11.68
CA PHE A 79 -2.37 -3.36 -11.23
C PHE A 79 -3.58 -3.21 -10.29
N SER A 80 -3.47 -2.31 -9.31
CA SER A 80 -4.39 -2.23 -8.19
C SER A 80 -5.63 -1.38 -8.46
N LEU A 81 -5.49 -0.32 -9.25
CA LEU A 81 -6.52 0.68 -9.51
C LEU A 81 -6.81 0.86 -11.01
N GLY A 82 -6.08 0.17 -11.90
CA GLY A 82 -6.22 0.38 -13.34
C GLY A 82 -5.75 1.74 -13.84
N ILE A 83 -5.04 2.52 -13.02
CA ILE A 83 -4.59 3.89 -13.36
C ILE A 83 -3.11 3.87 -13.73
N LEU A 84 -2.78 4.52 -14.84
CA LEU A 84 -1.41 4.76 -15.30
C LEU A 84 -1.11 6.26 -15.21
N TYR A 85 -0.32 6.65 -14.21
CA TYR A 85 0.07 8.04 -14.01
C TYR A 85 1.29 8.43 -14.85
N GLU A 86 1.40 9.71 -15.18
CA GLU A 86 2.69 10.31 -15.51
C GLU A 86 3.44 10.64 -14.20
N PHE A 87 4.76 10.50 -14.15
CA PHE A 87 5.54 10.76 -12.93
C PHE A 87 5.43 12.21 -12.45
N ASP A 88 5.16 13.15 -13.36
CA ASP A 88 4.94 14.55 -13.02
C ASP A 88 3.52 14.87 -12.54
N ASP A 89 2.60 13.90 -12.59
CA ASP A 89 1.22 14.07 -12.20
C ASP A 89 1.11 14.48 -10.71
N PRO A 90 0.37 15.55 -10.37
CA PRO A 90 0.22 16.00 -8.99
C PRO A 90 -0.37 14.94 -8.05
N ASP A 91 -1.33 14.14 -8.53
CA ASP A 91 -1.95 13.08 -7.74
C ASP A 91 -0.93 11.96 -7.47
N PHE A 92 -0.11 11.61 -8.46
CA PHE A 92 0.94 10.61 -8.27
C PHE A 92 2.01 11.06 -7.27
N LYS A 93 2.43 12.33 -7.34
CA LYS A 93 3.33 12.95 -6.35
C LYS A 93 2.73 12.93 -4.95
N ASN A 94 1.41 13.14 -4.82
CA ASN A 94 0.73 13.01 -3.53
C ASN A 94 0.75 11.57 -3.02
N VAL A 95 0.51 10.57 -3.88
CA VAL A 95 0.61 9.15 -3.51
C VAL A 95 2.01 8.80 -3.01
N ALA A 96 3.06 9.26 -3.69
CA ALA A 96 4.45 9.04 -3.25
C ALA A 96 4.70 9.66 -1.87
N LYS A 97 4.24 10.91 -1.68
CA LYS A 97 4.32 11.58 -0.38
C LYS A 97 3.58 10.80 0.72
N TYR A 98 2.42 10.24 0.44
CA TYR A 98 1.67 9.46 1.41
C TYR A 98 2.42 8.20 1.86
N VAL A 99 3.07 7.52 0.92
CA VAL A 99 3.94 6.38 1.20
C VAL A 99 5.14 6.79 2.07
N SER A 100 5.84 7.88 1.73
CA SER A 100 6.95 8.39 2.54
C SER A 100 6.53 8.74 3.97
N VAL A 101 5.40 9.44 4.12
CA VAL A 101 4.84 9.78 5.44
C VAL A 101 4.46 8.52 6.23
N PHE A 102 3.98 7.47 5.55
CA PHE A 102 3.69 6.19 6.21
C PHE A 102 4.97 5.57 6.79
N PHE A 103 6.07 5.51 6.04
CA PHE A 103 7.35 4.97 6.54
C PHE A 103 7.96 5.82 7.65
N GLU A 104 7.89 7.15 7.55
CA GLU A 104 8.33 8.05 8.62
C GLU A 104 7.57 7.79 9.93
N ASN A 105 6.25 7.59 9.83
CA ASN A 105 5.40 7.25 10.97
C ASN A 105 5.63 5.82 11.47
N MET A 106 5.92 4.88 10.57
CA MET A 106 6.23 3.49 10.91
C MET A 106 7.46 3.41 11.83
N ARG A 107 8.51 4.21 11.56
CA ARG A 107 9.67 4.33 12.45
C ARG A 107 9.27 4.76 13.86
N ASN A 108 8.39 5.75 13.98
CA ASN A 108 7.91 6.23 15.28
C ASN A 108 7.05 5.16 15.99
N MET A 109 6.26 4.40 15.23
CA MET A 109 5.50 3.26 15.76
C MET A 109 6.41 2.15 16.28
N TYR A 110 7.49 1.80 15.56
CA TYR A 110 8.44 0.78 16.00
C TYR A 110 9.17 1.18 17.27
N VAL A 111 9.66 2.42 17.34
CA VAL A 111 10.31 2.95 18.55
C VAL A 111 9.34 2.86 19.73
N ASN A 112 8.07 3.25 19.54
CA ASN A 112 7.06 3.13 20.59
C ASN A 112 6.80 1.68 21.01
N LYS A 113 6.68 0.75 20.05
CA LYS A 113 6.46 -0.68 20.35
C LYS A 113 7.63 -1.28 21.14
N ILE A 114 8.86 -1.00 20.72
CA ILE A 114 10.07 -1.42 21.43
C ILE A 114 10.09 -0.85 22.85
N ILE A 115 9.75 0.43 23.02
CA ILE A 115 9.67 1.06 24.35
C ILE A 115 8.62 0.37 25.22
N VAL A 116 7.44 0.06 24.69
CA VAL A 116 6.37 -0.60 25.45
C VAL A 116 6.70 -2.06 25.79
N ASP A 117 7.39 -2.78 24.90
CA ASP A 117 7.75 -4.18 25.09
C ASP A 117 8.94 -4.37 26.06
N ILE A 118 9.85 -3.39 26.15
CA ILE A 118 11.01 -3.42 27.07
C ILE A 118 10.67 -2.81 28.43
N LEU A 119 9.86 -1.76 28.48
CA LEU A 119 9.58 -1.08 29.73
C LEU A 119 8.60 -1.88 30.60
N PRO A 120 8.84 -1.97 31.92
CA PRO A 120 7.89 -2.56 32.83
C PRO A 120 6.52 -1.88 32.78
N LEU A 121 5.43 -2.65 32.89
CA LEU A 121 4.05 -2.17 32.80
C LEU A 121 3.73 -0.99 33.74
N TRP A 122 4.36 -0.92 34.92
CA TRP A 122 4.17 0.18 35.87
C TRP A 122 4.77 1.51 35.40
N VAL A 123 5.78 1.48 34.52
CA VAL A 123 6.36 2.68 33.89
C VAL A 123 5.47 3.15 32.75
N THR A 124 4.97 2.23 31.91
CA THR A 124 4.08 2.58 30.78
C THR A 124 2.70 3.02 31.24
N GLN A 125 2.23 2.57 32.42
CA GLN A 125 0.98 3.03 33.05
C GLN A 125 1.14 4.30 33.89
N ASN A 126 2.36 4.81 34.07
CA ASN A 126 2.60 6.04 34.82
C ASN A 126 2.02 7.27 34.10
N TRP A 127 1.30 8.11 34.83
CA TRP A 127 0.69 9.35 34.31
C TRP A 127 1.70 10.28 33.61
N LEU A 128 2.95 10.35 34.08
CA LEU A 128 4.02 11.12 33.45
C LEU A 128 4.43 10.55 32.08
N TYR A 129 4.53 9.23 31.97
CA TYR A 129 4.79 8.56 30.69
C TYR A 129 3.64 8.76 29.71
N GLN A 130 2.40 8.63 30.20
CA GLN A 130 1.19 8.87 29.40
C GLN A 130 1.14 10.32 28.89
N LEU A 131 1.59 11.29 29.68
CA LEU A 131 1.60 12.71 29.32
C LEU A 131 2.74 13.08 28.35
N ILE A 132 3.95 12.59 28.60
CA ILE A 132 5.17 13.00 27.87
C ILE A 132 5.37 12.17 26.61
N VAL A 133 5.06 10.87 26.65
CA VAL A 133 5.34 9.93 25.56
C VAL A 133 4.06 9.58 24.80
N LYS A 134 3.03 9.09 25.49
CA LYS A 134 1.83 8.59 24.80
C LYS A 134 0.99 9.71 24.17
N LYS A 135 0.87 10.88 24.79
CA LYS A 135 0.02 11.98 24.26
C LYS A 135 0.53 12.54 22.92
N PRO A 136 1.84 12.79 22.72
CA PRO A 136 2.39 13.10 21.39
C PRO A 136 2.27 11.94 20.39
N LEU A 137 2.40 10.69 20.86
CA LEU A 137 2.30 9.48 20.03
C LEU A 137 0.86 9.10 19.66
N ALA A 138 -0.16 9.52 20.41
CA ALA A 138 -1.57 9.24 20.12
C ALA A 138 -2.14 10.21 19.08
N GLN A 139 -1.55 11.40 18.94
CA GLN A 139 -1.95 12.39 17.94
C GLN A 139 -1.72 11.92 16.49
N THR A 140 -0.94 10.86 16.28
CA THR A 140 -0.73 10.24 14.96
C THR A 140 -1.70 9.10 14.64
N VAL A 141 -2.57 8.69 15.56
CA VAL A 141 -3.45 7.50 15.40
C VAL A 141 -4.90 7.85 15.08
N ASP A 142 -5.40 9.02 15.51
CA ASP A 142 -6.83 9.39 15.41
C ASP A 142 -7.23 10.12 14.11
N THR A 143 -6.34 10.24 13.13
CA THR A 143 -6.68 10.81 11.81
C THR A 143 -6.59 9.73 10.74
N VAL A 144 -7.64 9.64 9.90
CA VAL A 144 -7.58 8.85 8.67
C VAL A 144 -6.42 9.42 7.87
N SER A 145 -5.38 8.61 7.64
CA SER A 145 -4.24 9.05 6.84
C SER A 145 -4.74 9.56 5.48
N PRO A 146 -4.18 10.66 4.95
CA PRO A 146 -4.50 11.13 3.59
C PRO A 146 -4.40 10.01 2.53
N PHE A 147 -3.54 9.01 2.78
CA PHE A 147 -3.47 7.84 1.90
C PHE A 147 -4.77 7.03 1.89
N THR A 148 -5.29 6.75 3.09
CA THR A 148 -6.54 6.00 3.28
C THR A 148 -7.71 6.77 2.66
N GLU A 149 -7.75 8.09 2.79
CA GLU A 149 -8.77 8.92 2.15
C GLU A 149 -8.71 8.87 0.62
N TYR A 150 -7.49 8.92 0.05
CA TYR A 150 -7.27 8.73 -1.38
C TYR A 150 -7.80 7.36 -1.84
N ILE A 151 -7.44 6.26 -1.16
CA ILE A 151 -7.92 4.92 -1.53
C ILE A 151 -9.45 4.80 -1.37
N LEU A 152 -10.04 5.35 -0.31
CA LEU A 152 -11.50 5.37 -0.14
C LEU A 152 -12.20 6.16 -1.25
N THR A 153 -11.57 7.21 -1.77
CA THR A 153 -12.07 7.93 -2.94
C THR A 153 -12.04 7.04 -4.18
N LYS A 154 -10.94 6.31 -4.42
CA LYS A 154 -10.84 5.33 -5.51
C LYS A 154 -11.83 4.19 -5.39
N VAL A 155 -12.10 3.70 -4.18
CA VAL A 155 -13.17 2.73 -3.90
C VAL A 155 -14.54 3.26 -4.34
N LYS A 156 -14.86 4.53 -4.06
CA LYS A 156 -16.14 5.14 -4.49
C LYS A 156 -16.22 5.26 -5.99
N GLU A 157 -15.14 5.71 -6.64
CA GLU A 157 -15.05 5.82 -8.10
C GLU A 157 -15.27 4.45 -8.77
N HIS A 158 -14.58 3.40 -8.31
CA HIS A 158 -14.71 2.05 -8.87
C HIS A 158 -16.12 1.48 -8.65
N ARG A 159 -16.70 1.64 -7.44
CA ARG A 159 -18.08 1.22 -7.17
C ARG A 159 -19.10 1.86 -8.12
N ALA A 160 -18.89 3.10 -8.53
CA ALA A 160 -19.80 3.80 -9.45
C ALA A 160 -19.76 3.24 -10.88
N THR A 161 -18.65 2.62 -11.29
CA THR A 161 -18.44 2.09 -12.65
C THR A 161 -18.20 0.58 -12.68
N LEU A 162 -18.50 -0.13 -11.58
CA LEU A 162 -18.14 -1.52 -11.39
C LEU A 162 -18.88 -2.43 -12.38
N ASP A 163 -18.12 -3.21 -13.15
CA ASP A 163 -18.65 -4.25 -14.04
C ASP A 163 -18.37 -5.64 -13.46
N PHE A 164 -19.42 -6.28 -12.95
CA PHE A 164 -19.35 -7.63 -12.37
C PHE A 164 -18.87 -8.72 -13.34
N ALA A 165 -19.12 -8.53 -14.65
CA ALA A 165 -18.71 -9.49 -15.67
C ALA A 165 -17.24 -9.28 -16.08
N ASN A 166 -16.74 -8.05 -15.93
CA ASN A 166 -15.45 -7.65 -16.46
C ASN A 166 -14.67 -6.77 -15.46
N PRO A 167 -14.20 -7.33 -14.32
CA PRO A 167 -13.32 -6.59 -13.42
C PRO A 167 -12.04 -6.19 -14.15
N LYS A 168 -11.63 -4.94 -13.98
CA LYS A 168 -10.52 -4.34 -14.74
C LYS A 168 -9.19 -4.42 -14.01
N ASP A 169 -9.22 -4.42 -12.69
CA ASP A 169 -8.06 -4.35 -11.80
C ASP A 169 -8.33 -5.11 -10.49
N PHE A 170 -7.37 -5.09 -9.58
CA PHE A 170 -7.49 -5.77 -8.30
C PHE A 170 -8.60 -5.20 -7.42
N LEU A 171 -8.81 -3.88 -7.43
CA LEU A 171 -9.84 -3.24 -6.62
C LEU A 171 -11.23 -3.70 -7.05
N ASP A 172 -11.51 -3.77 -8.34
CA ASP A 172 -12.77 -4.34 -8.87
C ASP A 172 -12.98 -5.78 -8.40
N VAL A 173 -11.93 -6.63 -8.45
CA VAL A 173 -12.00 -8.02 -7.99
C VAL A 173 -12.35 -8.09 -6.50
N LEU A 174 -11.72 -7.26 -5.67
CA LEU A 174 -12.01 -7.20 -4.23
C LEU A 174 -13.41 -6.67 -3.93
N LEU A 175 -13.88 -5.66 -4.68
CA LEU A 175 -15.23 -5.12 -4.51
C LEU A 175 -16.29 -6.16 -4.85
N ILE A 176 -16.11 -6.92 -5.93
CA ILE A 176 -17.03 -8.02 -6.30
C ILE A 176 -16.99 -9.14 -5.25
N ALA A 177 -15.82 -9.46 -4.71
CA ALA A 177 -15.69 -10.45 -3.64
C ALA A 177 -16.41 -10.02 -2.37
N ALA A 178 -16.33 -8.73 -2.01
CA ALA A 178 -16.98 -8.18 -0.83
C ALA A 178 -18.52 -8.21 -0.86
N GLU A 179 -19.13 -8.27 -2.06
CA GLU A 179 -20.58 -8.50 -2.18
C GLU A 179 -21.00 -9.91 -1.74
N LYS A 180 -20.06 -10.87 -1.71
CA LYS A 180 -20.31 -12.27 -1.30
C LYS A 180 -19.76 -12.61 0.07
N ASP A 181 -18.75 -11.86 0.54
CA ASP A 181 -18.09 -12.08 1.82
C ASP A 181 -18.01 -10.77 2.62
N SER A 182 -18.84 -10.67 3.66
CA SER A 182 -18.87 -9.50 4.54
C SER A 182 -17.58 -9.28 5.33
N LYS A 183 -16.67 -10.27 5.41
CA LYS A 183 -15.35 -10.11 6.02
C LYS A 183 -14.43 -9.18 5.20
N LEU A 184 -14.70 -9.02 3.90
CA LEU A 184 -13.98 -8.09 3.01
C LEU A 184 -14.59 -6.68 3.08
N GLY A 185 -14.68 -6.12 4.29
CA GLY A 185 -15.17 -4.76 4.50
C GLY A 185 -14.23 -3.68 3.95
N ALA A 186 -14.68 -2.42 4.00
CA ALA A 186 -13.92 -1.27 3.49
C ALA A 186 -12.50 -1.15 4.09
N PHE A 187 -12.35 -1.49 5.37
CA PHE A 187 -11.04 -1.50 6.03
C PHE A 187 -10.11 -2.55 5.42
N THR A 188 -10.59 -3.79 5.23
CA THR A 188 -9.81 -4.89 4.66
C THR A 188 -9.36 -4.54 3.25
N ILE A 189 -10.28 -4.08 2.39
CA ILE A 189 -9.98 -3.66 1.02
C ILE A 189 -8.94 -2.54 1.00
N THR A 190 -9.19 -1.47 1.77
CA THR A 190 -8.28 -0.31 1.80
C THR A 190 -6.89 -0.69 2.29
N SER A 191 -6.82 -1.50 3.36
CA SER A 191 -5.55 -1.98 3.92
C SER A 191 -4.80 -2.88 2.94
N SER A 192 -5.51 -3.75 2.20
CA SER A 192 -4.90 -4.58 1.17
C SER A 192 -4.28 -3.74 0.06
N ILE A 193 -4.97 -2.71 -0.44
CA ILE A 193 -4.41 -1.84 -1.48
C ILE A 193 -3.21 -1.05 -0.94
N VAL A 194 -3.33 -0.45 0.26
CA VAL A 194 -2.21 0.27 0.90
C VAL A 194 -0.98 -0.63 1.07
N ALA A 195 -1.18 -1.87 1.52
CA ALA A 195 -0.09 -2.84 1.70
C ALA A 195 0.68 -3.11 0.40
N LEU A 196 0.03 -3.08 -0.77
CA LEU A 196 0.71 -3.24 -2.07
C LEU A 196 1.66 -2.08 -2.37
N TYR A 197 1.22 -0.85 -2.13
CA TYR A 197 2.06 0.32 -2.35
C TYR A 197 3.26 0.30 -1.41
N LEU A 198 3.06 -0.07 -0.14
CA LEU A 198 4.14 -0.18 0.83
C LEU A 198 5.14 -1.28 0.45
N GLY A 199 4.64 -2.43 0.00
CA GLY A 199 5.50 -3.51 -0.50
C GLY A 199 6.34 -3.07 -1.69
N ALA A 200 5.74 -2.38 -2.67
CA ALA A 200 6.42 -2.03 -3.92
C ALA A 200 7.32 -0.79 -3.85
N SER A 201 7.11 0.10 -2.89
CA SER A 201 7.84 1.37 -2.81
C SER A 201 9.20 1.26 -2.12
N ASP A 202 9.39 0.33 -1.18
CA ASP A 202 10.60 0.29 -0.34
C ASP A 202 11.44 -0.98 -0.54
N THR A 203 10.85 -2.05 -1.12
CA THR A 203 11.57 -3.32 -1.36
C THR A 203 12.02 -3.51 -2.81
N LEU A 204 11.48 -2.74 -3.75
CA LEU A 204 11.73 -2.89 -5.19
C LEU A 204 12.52 -1.72 -5.81
N SER A 205 12.74 -0.63 -5.08
CA SER A 205 13.55 0.53 -5.48
C SER A 205 14.89 0.55 -4.76
#